data_AF-A0A3G4V8I3-F1
#
_entry.id   AF-A0A3G4V8I3-F1
#
_cell.length_a   1.000
_cell.length_b   1.000
_cell.length_c   1.000
_cell.angle_alpha   90.00
_cell.angle_beta   90.00
_cell.angle_gamma   90.00
#
_symmetry.space_group_name_H-M   'P 1'
#
loop_
_entity.id
_entity.type
_entity.pdbx_description
1 polymer ?
#
loop_
_entity_poly.entity_id
_entity_poly.type
_entity_poly.pdbx_seq_one_letter_code
_entity_poly.pdbx_strand_id
1 'polypeptide(L)'
;MDMPTPCQNCGELHDLNDLRESREKQFMVCDDCFQQLEEEFNEGKAACDTCGNLFDEVLMHPVDNGELPDELLCDECFDDLCDEEEE
;
A
#
# COMPACT_ATOMS: atom_id res chain seq x y z
N MET A 1 18.88 -26.79 19.61
CA MET A 1 18.49 -25.53 20.26
C MET A 1 18.31 -24.55 19.13
N ASP A 2 17.08 -24.39 18.69
CA ASP A 2 16.71 -23.32 17.77
C ASP A 2 17.04 -22.00 18.49
N MET A 3 17.86 -21.17 17.83
CA MET A 3 18.25 -19.88 18.38
C MET A 3 17.16 -18.88 17.98
N PRO A 4 16.38 -18.36 18.92
CA PRO A 4 15.34 -17.40 18.59
C PRO A 4 16.00 -16.12 18.05
N THR A 5 15.39 -15.56 17.01
CA THR A 5 15.88 -14.39 16.30
C THR A 5 15.09 -13.16 16.74
N PRO A 6 15.76 -12.03 17.05
CA PRO A 6 15.07 -10.82 17.48
C PRO A 6 14.38 -10.14 16.29
N CYS A 7 13.10 -9.80 16.48
CA CYS A 7 12.36 -8.89 15.61
C CYS A 7 13.11 -7.54 15.54
N GLN A 8 13.39 -7.07 14.33
CA GLN A 8 14.13 -5.82 14.12
C GLN A 8 13.29 -4.56 14.42
N ASN A 9 11.96 -4.71 14.62
CA ASN A 9 11.06 -3.61 14.93
C ASN A 9 10.84 -3.46 16.46
N CYS A 10 10.39 -4.51 17.13
CA CYS A 10 10.07 -4.48 18.57
C CYS A 10 11.17 -5.03 19.49
N GLY A 11 12.14 -5.79 18.94
CA GLY A 11 13.20 -6.43 19.72
C GLY A 11 12.81 -7.73 20.43
N GLU A 12 11.56 -8.19 20.30
CA GLU A 12 11.13 -9.47 20.86
C GLU A 12 11.77 -10.66 20.13
N LEU A 13 12.05 -11.72 20.88
CA LEU A 13 12.67 -12.94 20.37
C LEU A 13 11.59 -13.88 19.84
N HIS A 14 11.62 -14.14 18.53
CA HIS A 14 10.71 -15.05 17.85
C HIS A 14 11.48 -16.16 17.14
N ASP A 15 10.81 -17.24 16.76
CA ASP A 15 11.40 -18.23 15.87
C ASP A 15 11.58 -17.65 14.47
N LEU A 16 12.60 -18.12 13.74
CA LEU A 16 12.85 -17.69 12.36
C LEU A 16 11.63 -17.94 11.43
N ASN A 17 10.80 -18.92 11.75
CA ASN A 17 9.60 -19.23 10.97
C ASN A 17 8.43 -18.25 11.23
N ASP A 18 8.48 -17.51 12.34
CA ASP A 18 7.46 -16.52 12.73
C ASP A 18 7.88 -15.09 12.36
N LEU A 19 9.01 -14.95 11.66
CA LEU A 19 9.49 -13.68 11.14
C LEU A 19 9.13 -13.55 9.66
N ARG A 20 8.63 -12.38 9.28
CA ARG A 20 8.36 -11.96 7.90
C ARG A 20 9.23 -10.79 7.49
N GLU A 21 9.59 -10.76 6.22
CA GLU A 21 10.29 -9.61 5.64
C GLU A 21 9.30 -8.48 5.37
N SER A 22 9.50 -7.32 6.00
CA SER A 22 8.74 -6.11 5.69
C SER A 22 9.09 -5.61 4.29
N ARG A 23 8.06 -5.42 3.44
CA ARG A 23 8.23 -4.86 2.09
C ARG A 23 8.76 -3.43 2.10
N GLU A 24 8.37 -2.64 3.10
CA GLU A 24 8.76 -1.24 3.20
C GLU A 24 10.22 -1.09 3.65
N LYS A 25 10.60 -1.82 4.71
CA LYS A 25 11.89 -1.58 5.37
C LYS A 25 12.96 -2.65 5.11
N GLN A 26 12.62 -3.71 4.37
CA GLN A 26 13.52 -4.79 3.96
C GLN A 26 14.23 -5.49 5.13
N PHE A 27 13.57 -5.59 6.29
CA PHE A 27 14.08 -6.32 7.45
C PHE A 27 13.04 -7.29 8.01
N MET A 28 13.54 -8.30 8.74
CA MET A 28 12.69 -9.32 9.36
C MET A 28 12.03 -8.81 10.64
N VAL A 29 10.71 -8.93 10.67
CA VAL A 29 9.83 -8.53 11.77
C VAL A 29 8.91 -9.67 12.16
N CYS A 30 8.39 -9.69 13.38
CA CYS A 30 7.33 -10.62 13.77
C CYS A 30 6.03 -10.34 13.01
N ASP A 31 5.12 -11.32 12.95
CA ASP A 31 3.82 -11.17 12.29
C ASP A 31 3.02 -9.94 12.79
N ASP A 32 3.04 -9.61 14.09
CA ASP A 32 2.36 -8.43 14.62
C ASP A 32 2.94 -7.12 14.07
N CYS A 33 4.27 -7.01 14.03
CA CYS A 33 4.95 -5.83 13.48
C CYS A 33 4.81 -5.77 11.96
N PHE A 34 4.77 -6.92 11.28
CA PHE A 34 4.51 -6.99 9.85
C PHE A 34 3.12 -6.44 9.53
N GLN A 35 2.11 -6.86 10.29
CA GLN A 35 0.73 -6.43 10.08
C GLN A 35 0.57 -4.93 10.33
N GLN A 36 1.17 -4.38 11.40
CA GLN A 36 1.17 -2.93 11.64
C GLN A 36 1.86 -2.15 10.52
N LEU A 37 3.02 -2.61 10.04
CA LEU A 37 3.73 -1.97 8.93
C LEU A 37 2.96 -2.08 7.62
N GLU A 38 2.25 -3.19 7.38
CA GLU A 38 1.41 -3.36 6.20
C GLU A 38 0.16 -2.47 6.29
N GLU A 39 -0.42 -2.32 7.48
CA GLU A 39 -1.50 -1.35 7.75
C GLU A 39 -1.01 0.09 7.57
N GLU A 40 0.10 0.51 8.18
CA GLU A 40 0.68 1.86 8.00
C GLU A 40 1.07 2.11 6.53
N PHE A 41 1.59 1.11 5.83
CA PHE A 41 1.93 1.26 4.42
C PHE A 41 0.70 1.40 3.53
N ASN A 42 -0.42 0.76 3.89
CA ASN A 42 -1.69 0.87 3.17
C ASN A 42 -2.56 2.02 3.69
N GLU A 43 -2.28 2.57 4.87
CA GLU A 43 -2.93 3.75 5.43
C GLU A 43 -2.46 4.95 4.61
N GLY A 44 -3.38 5.53 3.82
CA GLY A 44 -3.00 6.52 2.80
C GLY A 44 -2.81 5.93 1.40
N LYS A 45 -3.12 4.64 1.16
CA LYS A 45 -3.17 4.08 -0.20
C LYS A 45 -4.59 3.74 -0.62
N ALA A 46 -5.00 4.25 -1.77
CA ALA A 46 -6.25 3.89 -2.42
C ALA A 46 -5.99 2.98 -3.63
N ALA A 47 -6.93 2.09 -3.91
CA ALA A 47 -6.96 1.34 -5.15
C ALA A 47 -7.63 2.19 -6.22
N CYS A 48 -7.04 2.25 -7.41
CA CYS A 48 -7.71 2.81 -8.58
C CYS A 48 -8.90 1.92 -8.96
N ASP A 49 -10.10 2.49 -9.10
CA ASP A 49 -11.31 1.75 -9.46
C ASP A 49 -11.22 1.11 -10.85
N THR A 50 -10.43 1.68 -11.76
CA THR A 50 -10.29 1.20 -13.13
C THR A 50 -9.26 0.08 -13.28
N CYS A 51 -8.05 0.27 -12.75
CA CYS A 51 -6.95 -0.68 -12.95
C CYS A 51 -6.64 -1.55 -11.72
N GLY A 52 -7.19 -1.22 -10.55
CA GLY A 52 -6.97 -1.93 -9.30
C GLY A 52 -5.58 -1.76 -8.70
N ASN A 53 -4.72 -0.92 -9.29
CA ASN A 53 -3.40 -0.61 -8.75
C ASN A 53 -3.54 0.24 -7.48
N LEU A 54 -2.68 -0.01 -6.49
CA LEU A 54 -2.63 0.76 -5.24
C LEU A 54 -1.68 1.95 -5.39
N PHE A 55 -2.18 3.14 -5.08
CA PHE A 55 -1.43 4.39 -5.14
C PHE A 55 -1.64 5.19 -3.86
N ASP A 56 -0.73 6.12 -3.59
CA ASP A 56 -0.92 7.10 -2.51
C ASP A 56 -2.21 7.90 -2.75
N GLU A 57 -3.04 8.04 -1.72
CA GLU A 57 -4.28 8.84 -1.71
C GLU A 57 -4.02 10.29 -2.17
N VAL A 58 -2.79 10.77 -2.00
CA VAL A 58 -2.37 12.12 -2.43
C VAL A 58 -2.26 12.26 -3.95
N LEU A 59 -2.14 11.15 -4.68
CA LEU A 59 -2.08 11.07 -6.15
C LEU A 59 -3.44 10.75 -6.78
N MET A 60 -4.52 10.84 -6.00
CA MET A 60 -5.87 10.60 -6.51
C MET A 60 -6.38 11.83 -7.26
N HIS A 61 -6.77 11.63 -8.52
CA HIS A 61 -7.56 12.62 -9.24
C HIS A 61 -9.05 12.28 -9.08
N PRO A 62 -9.85 13.17 -8.48
CA PRO A 62 -11.29 13.00 -8.46
C PRO A 62 -11.83 13.20 -9.87
N VAL A 63 -12.55 12.20 -10.40
CA VAL A 63 -13.29 12.36 -11.65
C VAL A 63 -14.54 13.17 -11.36
N ASP A 64 -14.46 14.48 -11.58
CA ASP A 64 -15.59 15.39 -11.35
C ASP A 64 -16.51 15.36 -12.57
N ASN A 65 -17.52 14.47 -12.55
CA ASN A 65 -18.53 14.37 -13.60
C ASN A 65 -19.80 15.21 -13.27
N GLY A 66 -19.72 16.14 -12.32
CA GLY A 66 -20.79 17.06 -11.93
C GLY A 66 -21.69 16.61 -10.78
N GLU A 67 -21.55 15.39 -10.27
CA GLU A 67 -22.09 14.90 -8.99
C GLU A 67 -20.97 14.10 -8.31
N LEU A 68 -20.87 14.21 -6.98
CA LEU A 68 -19.82 13.68 -6.08
C LEU A 68 -18.90 12.59 -6.69
N PRO A 69 -17.56 12.74 -6.64
CA PRO A 69 -16.65 11.76 -7.23
C PRO A 69 -16.75 10.42 -6.48
N ASP A 70 -17.46 9.46 -7.07
CA ASP A 70 -17.60 8.08 -6.56
C ASP A 70 -16.44 7.17 -7.02
N GLU A 71 -15.63 7.59 -7.98
CA GLU A 71 -14.55 6.81 -8.59
C GLU A 71 -13.19 7.49 -8.42
N LEU A 72 -12.21 6.74 -7.89
CA LEU A 72 -10.84 7.20 -7.67
C LEU A 72 -9.94 6.59 -8.75
N LEU A 73 -9.26 7.45 -9.50
CA LEU A 73 -8.34 7.04 -10.55
C LEU A 73 -6.91 7.42 -10.21
N CYS A 74 -5.98 6.58 -10.67
CA CYS A 74 -4.56 6.90 -10.65
C CYS A 74 -4.20 7.84 -11.80
N ASP A 75 -3.07 8.54 -11.69
CA ASP A 75 -2.57 9.48 -12.71
C ASP A 75 -2.65 8.90 -14.13
N GLU A 76 -2.17 7.67 -14.36
CA GLU A 76 -2.22 7.06 -15.70
C GLU A 76 -3.65 6.88 -16.24
N CYS A 77 -4.58 6.37 -15.43
CA CYS A 77 -5.97 6.19 -15.85
C CYS A 77 -6.72 7.51 -15.97
N PHE A 78 -6.31 8.53 -15.20
CA PHE A 78 -6.87 9.87 -15.30
C PHE A 78 -6.39 10.57 -16.58
N ASP A 79 -5.10 10.46 -16.93
CA ASP A 79 -4.54 10.98 -18.18
C ASP A 79 -5.18 10.28 -19.40
N ASP A 80 -5.31 8.95 -19.39
CA ASP A 80 -5.99 8.20 -20.46
C ASP A 80 -7.44 8.67 -20.69
N LEU A 81 -8.16 9.10 -19.64
CA LEU A 81 -9.51 9.66 -19.77
C LEU A 81 -9.52 11.13 -20.24
N CYS A 82 -8.47 11.90 -19.93
CA CYS A 82 -8.37 13.30 -20.35
C CYS A 82 -7.92 13.46 -21.81
N ASP A 83 -7.29 12.44 -22.40
CA ASP A 83 -6.77 12.48 -23.78
C ASP A 83 -7.84 12.24 -24.89
N GLU A 84 -9.11 11.95 -24.56
CA GLU A 84 -10.16 11.70 -25.57
C GLU A 84 -10.73 12.98 -26.25
N GLU A 85 -10.27 14.20 -25.93
CA GLU A 85 -10.75 15.46 -26.55
C GLU A 85 -9.83 16.07 -27.64
N GLU A 86 -9.01 15.28 -28.34
CA GLU A 86 -8.26 15.78 -29.51
C GLU A 86 -8.38 14.87 -30.76
N GLU A 87 -9.57 14.81 -31.37
CA GLU A 87 -9.72 14.54 -32.82
C GLU A 87 -10.84 15.36 -33.49
#